data_AF-D5BJP7-F1
#
_entry.id   AF-D5BJP7-F1
#
_cell.length_a   1.000
_cell.length_b   1.000
_cell.length_c   1.000
_cell.angle_alpha   90.00
_cell.angle_beta   90.00
_cell.angle_gamma   90.00
#
_symmetry.space_group_name_H-M   'P 1'
#
loop_
_entity.id
_entity.type
_entity.pdbx_description
1 polymer ?
#
loop_
_entity_poly.entity_id
_entity_poly.type
_entity_poly.pdbx_seq_one_letter_code
_entity_poly.pdbx_strand_id
1 'polypeptide(L)'
;MFQSNPTRKGAGIELWGDYGDLTSLYETIHKIGERLNEYKKEEKGQSDIIMGFAYELRKAFQHSRLKENFVFDSENKVEYFGFRYLWTDFLYLISVLRYNAGYVVLDALDQANLYILEYNCRKALFDYDPQGAQQIQNFIGQRIDINNDLVFLVLQGINIEYLSKTPGKRRFRGIPDLLIAYTQLSPAYKMWKSDMVSRAKELGCNIEELNFDDYPEIVW
;
A
#
# COMPACT_ATOMS: atom_id res chain seq x y z
N MET A 1 -0.05 20.93 2.46
CA MET A 1 -0.90 19.90 3.09
C MET A 1 -1.03 18.74 2.13
N PHE A 2 -0.65 17.57 2.64
CA PHE A 2 -0.73 16.28 1.96
C PHE A 2 -2.14 15.97 1.42
N GLN A 3 -2.22 15.54 0.16
CA GLN A 3 -3.45 15.34 -0.59
C GLN A 3 -3.42 14.04 -1.39
N SER A 4 -4.60 13.60 -1.81
CA SER A 4 -4.74 12.45 -2.68
C SER A 4 -5.83 12.58 -3.73
N ASN A 5 -5.60 11.93 -4.86
CA ASN A 5 -6.57 11.73 -5.94
C ASN A 5 -6.59 10.26 -6.36
N PRO A 6 -7.71 9.70 -6.81
CA PRO A 6 -7.68 8.39 -7.45
C PRO A 6 -7.00 8.47 -8.82
N THR A 7 -6.32 7.40 -9.22
CA THR A 7 -5.68 7.36 -10.53
C THR A 7 -6.74 7.28 -11.64
N ARG A 8 -6.43 7.79 -12.84
CA ARG A 8 -7.42 7.98 -13.93
C ARG A 8 -8.10 6.68 -14.37
N LYS A 9 -7.38 5.56 -14.37
CA LYS A 9 -7.91 4.22 -14.70
C LYS A 9 -8.23 3.41 -13.45
N GLY A 10 -8.06 4.00 -12.27
CA GLY A 10 -8.48 3.45 -10.98
C GLY A 10 -7.71 2.23 -10.52
N ALA A 11 -6.47 2.07 -10.97
CA ALA A 11 -5.55 1.07 -10.43
C ALA A 11 -5.14 1.38 -8.98
N GLY A 12 -5.14 2.66 -8.62
CA GLY A 12 -4.64 3.07 -7.31
C GLY A 12 -4.92 4.53 -6.97
N ILE A 13 -4.05 5.05 -6.12
CA ILE A 13 -4.09 6.39 -5.56
C ILE A 13 -2.86 7.18 -6.00
N GLU A 14 -3.05 8.46 -6.26
CA GLU A 14 -1.99 9.46 -6.34
C GLU A 14 -1.91 10.18 -5.00
N LEU A 15 -0.70 10.27 -4.46
CA LEU A 15 -0.39 10.95 -3.21
C LEU A 15 0.51 12.16 -3.51
N TRP A 16 0.18 13.30 -2.92
CA TRP A 16 0.79 14.59 -3.22
C TRP A 16 1.10 15.37 -1.94
N GLY A 17 2.22 16.07 -1.91
CA GLY A 17 2.57 16.98 -0.84
C GLY A 17 3.69 17.92 -1.24
N ASP A 18 3.90 18.97 -0.47
CA ASP A 18 5.13 19.74 -0.55
C ASP A 18 6.30 18.96 0.08
N TYR A 19 7.50 19.55 0.06
CA TYR A 19 8.68 18.93 0.66
C TYR A 19 8.46 18.58 2.13
N GLY A 20 7.90 19.50 2.93
CA GLY A 20 7.71 19.32 4.36
C GLY A 20 6.67 18.25 4.70
N ASP A 21 5.56 18.22 3.96
CA ASP A 21 4.54 17.17 4.05
C ASP A 21 5.18 15.78 3.85
N LEU A 22 5.96 15.62 2.77
CA LEU A 22 6.52 14.32 2.40
C LEU A 22 7.69 13.89 3.28
N THR A 23 8.56 14.81 3.73
CA THR A 23 9.65 14.47 4.64
C THR A 23 9.14 14.13 6.04
N SER A 24 8.17 14.90 6.56
CA SER A 24 7.52 14.60 7.85
C SER A 24 6.90 13.21 7.83
N LEU A 25 6.16 12.89 6.77
CA LEU A 25 5.58 11.56 6.61
C LEU A 25 6.67 10.48 6.51
N TYR A 26 7.72 10.70 5.71
CA TYR A 26 8.85 9.77 5.57
C TYR A 26 9.51 9.46 6.92
N GLU A 27 9.72 10.46 7.77
CA GLU A 27 10.29 10.27 9.11
C GLU A 27 9.41 9.38 9.99
N THR A 28 8.09 9.62 10.03
CA THR A 28 7.15 8.75 10.76
C THR A 28 7.16 7.32 10.24
N ILE A 29 7.16 7.13 8.91
CA ILE A 29 7.21 5.79 8.29
C ILE A 29 8.51 5.07 8.66
N HIS A 30 9.64 5.77 8.62
CA HIS A 30 10.95 5.22 9.02
C HIS A 30 10.98 4.83 10.49
N LYS A 31 10.49 5.70 11.37
CA LYS A 31 10.43 5.44 12.81
C LYS A 31 9.63 4.17 13.14
N ILE A 32 8.54 3.92 12.42
CA ILE A 32 7.77 2.68 12.56
C ILE A 32 8.54 1.48 11.96
N GLY A 33 9.14 1.67 10.78
CA GLY A 33 9.90 0.64 10.08
C GLY A 33 11.14 0.15 10.85
N GLU A 34 11.85 1.03 11.57
CA GLU A 34 13.04 0.69 12.36
C GLU A 34 12.80 -0.34 13.47
N ARG A 35 11.54 -0.50 13.90
CA ARG A 35 11.18 -1.56 14.86
C ARG A 35 11.26 -2.95 14.23
N LEU A 36 11.06 -3.08 12.92
CA LEU A 36 11.01 -4.36 12.24
C LEU A 36 12.42 -4.85 11.91
N ASN A 37 12.65 -6.14 12.10
CA ASN A 37 13.89 -6.79 11.76
C ASN A 37 13.75 -7.57 10.45
N GLU A 38 14.43 -7.11 9.40
CA GLU A 38 14.42 -7.75 8.07
C GLU A 38 14.96 -9.19 8.05
N TYR A 39 15.70 -9.61 9.07
CA TYR A 39 16.24 -10.96 9.23
C TYR A 39 15.28 -11.89 10.00
N LYS A 40 14.20 -11.37 10.59
CA LYS A 40 13.16 -12.18 11.21
C LYS A 40 12.05 -12.44 10.21
N LYS A 41 11.77 -13.72 9.96
CA LYS A 41 10.79 -14.17 8.98
C LYS A 41 9.41 -13.53 9.17
N GLU A 42 8.97 -13.41 10.41
CA GLU A 42 7.65 -12.89 10.80
C GLU A 42 7.53 -11.36 10.57
N GLU A 43 8.66 -10.65 10.59
CA GLU A 43 8.73 -9.19 10.47
C GLU A 43 9.17 -8.73 9.06
N LYS A 44 9.89 -9.59 8.32
CA LYS A 44 10.47 -9.26 7.01
C LYS A 44 9.44 -8.73 6.01
N GLY A 45 8.35 -9.47 5.80
CA GLY A 45 7.34 -9.07 4.82
C GLY A 45 6.67 -7.74 5.16
N GLN A 46 6.49 -7.44 6.46
CA GLN A 46 5.98 -6.14 6.91
C GLN A 46 7.01 -5.02 6.67
N SER A 47 8.30 -5.31 6.90
CA SER A 47 9.42 -4.40 6.63
C SER A 47 9.48 -4.04 5.14
N ASP A 48 9.38 -5.04 4.26
CA ASP A 48 9.41 -4.85 2.80
C ASP A 48 8.26 -3.93 2.34
N ILE A 49 7.05 -4.07 2.91
CA ILE A 49 5.90 -3.20 2.61
C ILE A 49 6.16 -1.74 3.05
N ILE A 50 6.63 -1.53 4.27
CA ILE A 50 6.89 -0.17 4.80
C ILE A 50 8.03 0.49 4.01
N MET A 51 9.12 -0.23 3.78
CA MET A 51 10.29 0.31 3.08
C MET A 51 10.01 0.58 1.60
N GLY A 52 9.15 -0.22 0.95
CA GLY A 52 8.67 0.06 -0.41
C GLY A 52 7.97 1.42 -0.50
N PHE A 53 7.10 1.75 0.47
CA PHE A 53 6.43 3.05 0.51
C PHE A 53 7.38 4.20 0.88
N ALA A 54 8.26 3.99 1.86
CA ALA A 54 9.28 4.98 2.24
C ALA A 54 10.18 5.35 1.05
N TYR A 55 10.52 4.37 0.21
CA TYR A 55 11.26 4.58 -1.02
C TYR A 55 10.52 5.50 -2.00
N GLU A 56 9.22 5.29 -2.20
CA GLU A 56 8.39 6.13 -3.07
C GLU A 56 8.26 7.57 -2.55
N LEU A 57 8.04 7.75 -1.23
CA LEU A 57 8.06 9.07 -0.60
C LEU A 57 9.38 9.81 -0.87
N ARG A 58 10.50 9.12 -0.61
CA ARG A 58 11.84 9.67 -0.85
C ARG A 58 12.05 10.09 -2.28
N LYS A 59 11.66 9.23 -3.23
CA LYS A 59 11.79 9.54 -4.66
C LYS A 59 10.88 10.68 -5.09
N ALA A 60 9.72 10.86 -4.47
CA ALA A 60 8.85 12.00 -4.73
C ALA A 60 9.49 13.32 -4.31
N PHE A 61 9.90 13.48 -3.04
CA PHE A 61 10.52 14.73 -2.61
C PHE A 61 11.93 14.96 -3.19
N GLN A 62 12.60 13.91 -3.71
CA GLN A 62 13.81 14.01 -4.54
C GLN A 62 13.53 14.30 -6.02
N HIS A 63 12.31 14.74 -6.36
CA HIS A 63 11.93 15.20 -7.70
C HIS A 63 12.06 14.12 -8.79
N SER A 64 11.99 12.85 -8.40
CA SER A 64 12.20 11.67 -9.27
C SER A 64 10.89 10.89 -9.54
N ARG A 65 9.74 11.53 -9.32
CA ARG A 65 8.38 10.97 -9.53
C ARG A 65 7.49 12.01 -10.22
N LEU A 66 6.26 12.19 -9.74
CA LEU A 66 5.32 13.18 -10.25
C LEU A 66 5.63 14.55 -9.66
N LYS A 67 5.34 15.58 -10.47
CA LYS A 67 5.54 16.98 -10.13
C LYS A 67 4.47 17.81 -10.81
N GLU A 68 3.75 18.63 -10.04
CA GLU A 68 2.66 19.45 -10.56
C GLU A 68 2.52 20.76 -9.78
N ASN A 69 2.11 21.83 -10.47
CA ASN A 69 1.80 23.11 -9.84
C ASN A 69 0.32 23.13 -9.46
N PHE A 70 0.05 23.08 -8.16
CA PHE A 70 -1.29 23.19 -7.62
C PHE A 70 -1.64 24.66 -7.50
N VAL A 71 -2.75 25.06 -8.14
CA VAL A 71 -3.27 26.43 -8.12
C VAL A 71 -4.51 26.44 -7.24
N PHE A 72 -4.39 27.07 -6.06
CA PHE A 72 -5.51 27.23 -5.13
C PHE A 72 -6.31 28.49 -5.46
N ASP A 73 -5.61 29.56 -5.85
CA ASP A 73 -6.17 30.78 -6.43
C ASP A 73 -5.11 31.51 -7.29
N SER A 74 -5.43 32.74 -7.73
CA SER A 74 -4.55 33.53 -8.61
C SER A 74 -3.16 33.82 -8.01
N GLU A 75 -3.06 33.93 -6.69
CA GLU A 75 -1.84 34.29 -5.97
C GLU A 75 -1.20 33.07 -5.28
N ASN A 76 -1.99 32.06 -4.94
CA ASN A 76 -1.55 30.87 -4.24
C ASN A 76 -1.30 29.71 -5.22
N LYS A 77 -0.02 29.59 -5.62
CA LYS A 77 0.50 28.47 -6.42
C LYS A 77 1.58 27.78 -5.64
N VAL A 78 1.45 26.47 -5.49
CA VAL A 78 2.44 25.65 -4.77
C VAL A 78 2.84 24.47 -5.65
N GLU A 79 4.13 24.23 -5.73
CA GLU A 79 4.68 23.06 -6.40
C GLU A 79 4.58 21.86 -5.48
N TYR A 80 3.84 20.84 -5.90
CA TYR A 80 3.72 19.58 -5.17
C TYR A 80 4.45 18.46 -5.89
N PHE A 81 4.95 17.54 -5.08
CA PHE A 81 5.56 16.30 -5.52
C PHE A 81 4.63 15.15 -5.18
N GLY A 82 4.64 14.12 -6.00
CA GLY A 82 3.76 12.99 -5.78
C GLY A 82 4.21 11.71 -6.44
N PHE A 83 3.47 10.66 -6.17
CA PHE A 83 3.69 9.34 -6.73
C PHE A 83 2.38 8.57 -6.77
N ARG A 84 2.41 7.44 -7.48
CA ARG A 84 1.26 6.54 -7.64
C ARG A 84 1.49 5.26 -6.86
N TYR A 85 0.43 4.74 -6.27
CA TYR A 85 0.49 3.53 -5.45
C TYR A 85 -0.78 2.70 -5.67
N LEU A 86 -0.70 1.36 -5.71
CA LEU A 86 -1.90 0.54 -5.91
C LEU A 86 -2.83 0.63 -4.69
N TRP A 87 -4.14 0.45 -4.91
CA TRP A 87 -5.10 0.42 -3.80
C TRP A 87 -4.78 -0.68 -2.79
N THR A 88 -4.47 -1.88 -3.30
CA THR A 88 -4.15 -3.06 -2.52
C THR A 88 -2.88 -2.86 -1.69
N ASP A 89 -1.82 -2.33 -2.30
CA ASP A 89 -0.59 -1.97 -1.58
C ASP A 89 -0.84 -0.93 -0.48
N PHE A 90 -1.63 0.10 -0.78
CA PHE A 90 -1.89 1.18 0.18
C PHE A 90 -2.71 0.71 1.38
N LEU A 91 -3.69 -0.17 1.17
CA LEU A 91 -4.49 -0.76 2.24
C LEU A 91 -3.64 -1.67 3.15
N TYR A 92 -2.77 -2.49 2.57
CA TYR A 92 -1.81 -3.31 3.33
C TYR A 92 -0.86 -2.43 4.13
N LEU A 93 -0.26 -1.42 3.50
CA LEU A 93 0.62 -0.47 4.16
C LEU A 93 -0.04 0.16 5.39
N ILE A 94 -1.25 0.72 5.25
CA ILE A 94 -1.94 1.36 6.38
C ILE A 94 -2.18 0.35 7.52
N SER A 95 -2.53 -0.90 7.20
CA SER A 95 -2.72 -1.96 8.19
C SER A 95 -1.43 -2.34 8.91
N VAL A 96 -0.31 -2.46 8.17
CA VAL A 96 1.01 -2.73 8.74
C VAL A 96 1.47 -1.56 9.62
N LEU A 97 1.31 -0.32 9.17
CA LEU A 97 1.67 0.86 9.95
C LEU A 97 0.86 0.96 11.24
N ARG A 98 -0.45 0.75 11.18
CA ARG A 98 -1.32 0.82 12.36
C ARG A 98 -1.01 -0.26 13.38
N TYR A 99 -0.72 -1.48 12.94
CA TYR A 99 -0.29 -2.54 13.82
C TYR A 99 1.04 -2.20 14.51
N ASN A 100 2.04 -1.79 13.74
CA ASN A 100 3.39 -1.53 14.26
C ASN A 100 3.48 -0.24 15.09
N ALA A 101 2.62 0.74 14.85
CA ALA A 101 2.50 1.94 15.66
C ALA A 101 2.21 1.64 17.15
N GLY A 102 1.57 0.50 17.45
CA GLY A 102 1.32 0.05 18.83
C GLY A 102 2.58 -0.38 19.60
N TYR A 103 3.70 -0.56 18.92
CA TYR A 103 4.97 -1.04 19.50
C TYR A 103 6.08 0.01 19.49
N VAL A 104 5.78 1.24 19.07
CA VAL A 104 6.75 2.33 18.92
C VAL A 104 6.27 3.54 19.72
N VAL A 105 7.21 4.27 20.33
CA VAL A 105 6.89 5.54 21.02
C VAL A 105 6.69 6.63 19.97
N LEU A 106 5.44 6.91 19.65
CA LEU A 106 5.03 7.92 18.68
C LEU A 106 4.59 9.22 19.37
N ASP A 107 4.85 10.35 18.75
CA ASP A 107 4.38 11.66 19.20
C ASP A 107 3.09 12.09 18.47
N ALA A 108 2.63 13.33 18.72
CA ALA A 108 1.41 13.85 18.11
C ALA A 108 1.53 14.04 16.59
N LEU A 109 2.72 14.38 16.08
CA LEU A 109 2.96 14.54 14.65
C LEU A 109 2.94 13.19 13.94
N ASP A 110 3.56 12.18 14.54
CA ASP A 110 3.50 10.80 14.03
C ASP A 110 2.05 10.30 13.90
N GLN A 111 1.24 10.53 14.94
CA GLN A 111 -0.18 10.13 14.89
C GLN A 111 -0.96 10.91 13.84
N ALA A 112 -0.69 12.21 13.68
CA ALA A 112 -1.30 13.03 12.63
C ALA A 112 -0.95 12.50 11.23
N ASN A 113 0.31 12.11 11.01
CA ASN A 113 0.75 11.51 9.74
C ASN A 113 0.07 10.16 9.46
N LEU A 114 -0.20 9.34 10.47
CA LEU A 114 -0.98 8.12 10.25
C LEU A 114 -2.45 8.43 9.92
N TYR A 115 -3.06 9.40 10.62
CA TYR A 115 -4.43 9.82 10.32
C TYR A 115 -4.56 10.47 8.93
N ILE A 116 -3.55 11.22 8.47
CA ILE A 116 -3.61 11.84 7.15
C ILE A 116 -3.58 10.80 6.03
N LEU A 117 -2.84 9.69 6.19
CA LEU A 117 -2.86 8.57 5.25
C LEU A 117 -4.25 7.91 5.19
N GLU A 118 -4.86 7.63 6.34
CA GLU A 118 -6.18 7.01 6.41
C GLU A 118 -7.27 7.91 5.83
N TYR A 119 -7.21 9.21 6.14
CA TYR A 119 -8.13 10.21 5.60
C TYR A 119 -8.03 10.27 4.08
N ASN A 120 -6.81 10.38 3.54
CA ASN A 120 -6.58 10.46 2.10
C ASN A 120 -6.95 9.16 1.39
N CYS A 121 -6.66 8.00 1.98
CA CYS A 121 -7.15 6.71 1.48
C CYS A 121 -8.66 6.73 1.34
N ARG A 122 -9.39 7.06 2.43
CA ARG A 122 -10.85 7.08 2.43
C ARG A 122 -11.40 8.08 1.40
N LYS A 123 -10.88 9.31 1.40
CA LYS A 123 -11.28 10.35 0.45
C LYS A 123 -11.13 9.88 -1.00
N ALA A 124 -9.95 9.38 -1.38
CA ALA A 124 -9.69 8.96 -2.75
C ALA A 124 -10.53 7.74 -3.18
N LEU A 125 -10.81 6.80 -2.27
CA LEU A 125 -11.75 5.71 -2.54
C LEU A 125 -13.14 6.25 -2.90
N PHE A 126 -13.67 7.17 -2.09
CA PHE A 126 -14.99 7.77 -2.31
C PHE A 126 -15.04 8.64 -3.57
N ASP A 127 -13.97 9.39 -3.86
CA ASP A 127 -13.86 10.17 -5.09
C ASP A 127 -13.88 9.28 -6.34
N TYR A 128 -13.30 8.08 -6.27
CA TYR A 128 -13.27 7.15 -7.41
C TYR A 128 -14.62 6.47 -7.65
N ASP A 129 -15.17 5.85 -6.61
CA ASP A 129 -16.43 5.11 -6.69
C ASP A 129 -17.06 4.92 -5.29
N PRO A 130 -18.04 5.75 -4.90
CA PRO A 130 -18.68 5.68 -3.57
C PRO A 130 -19.23 4.30 -3.22
N GLN A 131 -19.76 3.55 -4.21
CA GLN A 131 -20.31 2.22 -4.01
C GLN A 131 -19.24 1.22 -3.55
N GLY A 132 -18.12 1.14 -4.27
CA GLY A 132 -16.99 0.31 -3.88
C GLY A 132 -16.34 0.80 -2.59
N ALA A 133 -16.21 2.12 -2.43
CA ALA A 133 -15.61 2.74 -1.25
C ALA A 133 -16.32 2.34 0.06
N GLN A 134 -17.66 2.24 0.05
CA GLN A 134 -18.42 1.81 1.23
C GLN A 134 -17.98 0.46 1.78
N GLN A 135 -17.57 -0.46 0.90
CA GLN A 135 -17.07 -1.78 1.28
C GLN A 135 -15.58 -1.75 1.59
N ILE A 136 -14.77 -1.13 0.73
CA ILE A 136 -13.31 -1.13 0.82
C ILE A 136 -12.82 -0.36 2.06
N GLN A 137 -13.50 0.71 2.46
CA GLN A 137 -13.09 1.52 3.60
C GLN A 137 -13.03 0.73 4.93
N ASN A 138 -13.72 -0.41 5.01
CA ASN A 138 -13.71 -1.28 6.18
C ASN A 138 -12.36 -1.99 6.37
N PHE A 139 -11.48 -1.97 5.36
CA PHE A 139 -10.14 -2.54 5.39
C PHE A 139 -9.03 -1.50 5.64
N ILE A 140 -9.38 -0.23 5.83
CA ILE A 140 -8.40 0.81 6.16
C ILE A 140 -7.91 0.57 7.60
N GLY A 141 -6.66 0.15 7.76
CA GLY A 141 -6.00 -0.04 9.05
C GLY A 141 -6.44 -1.28 9.83
N GLN A 142 -7.27 -2.14 9.25
CA GLN A 142 -7.86 -3.29 9.93
C GLN A 142 -8.31 -4.37 8.94
N ARG A 143 -8.64 -5.57 9.46
CA ARG A 143 -9.22 -6.70 8.71
C ARG A 143 -8.36 -7.23 7.55
N ILE A 144 -7.09 -6.85 7.53
CA ILE A 144 -6.06 -7.43 6.65
C ILE A 144 -5.14 -8.27 7.53
N ASP A 145 -4.86 -9.49 7.07
CA ASP A 145 -3.98 -10.43 7.76
C ASP A 145 -2.51 -10.07 7.50
N ILE A 146 -1.97 -9.22 8.36
CA ILE A 146 -0.58 -8.73 8.27
C ILE A 146 0.42 -9.59 9.05
N ASN A 147 -0.04 -10.45 9.96
CA ASN A 147 0.80 -11.33 10.80
C ASN A 147 1.06 -12.68 10.12
N ASN A 148 1.19 -12.64 8.80
CA ASN A 148 1.50 -13.78 7.97
C ASN A 148 2.97 -13.70 7.55
N ASP A 149 3.76 -14.74 7.81
CA ASP A 149 5.15 -14.82 7.35
C ASP A 149 5.31 -14.61 5.84
N LEU A 150 4.24 -14.87 5.08
CA LEU A 150 4.19 -14.68 3.62
C LEU A 150 3.46 -13.41 3.21
N VAL A 151 3.23 -12.44 4.11
CA VAL A 151 2.39 -11.25 3.87
C VAL A 151 2.81 -10.48 2.61
N PHE A 152 4.10 -10.34 2.34
CA PHE A 152 4.59 -9.66 1.15
C PHE A 152 4.32 -10.45 -0.13
N LEU A 153 4.58 -11.76 -0.12
CA LEU A 153 4.28 -12.65 -1.25
C LEU A 153 2.76 -12.73 -1.52
N VAL A 154 1.95 -12.73 -0.46
CA VAL A 154 0.48 -12.63 -0.55
C VAL A 154 0.07 -11.34 -1.23
N LEU A 155 0.63 -10.19 -0.81
CA LEU A 155 0.34 -8.90 -1.41
C LEU A 155 0.72 -8.89 -2.90
N GLN A 156 1.88 -9.43 -3.28
CA GLN A 156 2.26 -9.56 -4.68
C GLN A 156 1.25 -10.41 -5.47
N GLY A 157 0.80 -11.54 -4.93
CA GLY A 157 -0.23 -12.38 -5.55
C GLY A 157 -1.57 -11.65 -5.73
N ILE A 158 -2.02 -10.93 -4.69
CA ILE A 158 -3.22 -10.09 -4.75
C ILE A 158 -3.08 -9.04 -5.86
N ASN A 159 -1.93 -8.37 -5.95
CA ASN A 159 -1.71 -7.34 -6.95
C ASN A 159 -1.70 -7.89 -8.37
N ILE A 160 -1.11 -9.06 -8.59
CA ILE A 160 -1.13 -9.74 -9.89
C ILE A 160 -2.56 -10.08 -10.28
N GLU A 161 -3.35 -10.67 -9.37
CA GLU A 161 -4.75 -10.99 -9.66
C GLU A 161 -5.58 -9.72 -9.87
N TYR A 162 -5.33 -8.67 -9.08
CA TYR A 162 -5.96 -7.37 -9.22
C TYR A 162 -5.69 -6.77 -10.60
N LEU A 163 -4.42 -6.65 -10.98
CA LEU A 163 -3.99 -6.03 -12.24
C LEU A 163 -4.39 -6.84 -13.48
N SER A 164 -4.52 -8.16 -13.35
CA SER A 164 -5.00 -9.06 -14.42
C SER A 164 -6.48 -8.84 -14.78
N LYS A 165 -7.26 -8.19 -13.90
CA LYS A 165 -8.66 -7.85 -14.17
C LYS A 165 -8.74 -6.58 -15.03
N THR A 166 -9.76 -6.49 -15.88
CA THR A 166 -10.02 -5.31 -16.73
C THR A 166 -10.08 -4.03 -15.89
N PRO A 167 -9.31 -2.98 -16.23
CA PRO A 167 -9.32 -1.71 -15.51
C PRO A 167 -10.72 -1.08 -15.39
N GLY A 168 -10.96 -0.41 -14.26
CA GLY A 168 -12.20 0.30 -13.98
C GLY A 168 -12.91 -0.12 -12.70
N LYS A 169 -14.13 0.39 -12.52
CA LYS A 169 -14.92 0.25 -11.28
C LYS A 169 -15.20 -1.20 -10.89
N ARG A 170 -15.37 -2.12 -11.86
CA ARG A 170 -15.60 -3.54 -11.56
C ARG A 170 -14.42 -4.18 -10.86
N ARG A 171 -13.20 -3.93 -11.35
CA ARG A 171 -11.96 -4.38 -10.69
C ARG A 171 -11.83 -3.77 -9.30
N PHE A 172 -12.02 -2.44 -9.19
CA PHE A 172 -11.99 -1.73 -7.91
C PHE A 172 -12.94 -2.31 -6.87
N ARG A 173 -14.21 -2.52 -7.23
CA ARG A 173 -15.24 -3.09 -6.34
C ARG A 173 -14.93 -4.53 -5.91
N GLY A 174 -14.07 -5.24 -6.62
CA GLY A 174 -13.61 -6.59 -6.28
C GLY A 174 -12.44 -6.65 -5.28
N ILE A 175 -11.91 -5.51 -4.83
CA ILE A 175 -10.84 -5.47 -3.82
C ILE A 175 -11.22 -6.21 -2.53
N PRO A 176 -12.43 -6.03 -1.94
CA PRO A 176 -12.81 -6.76 -0.73
C PRO A 176 -12.75 -8.28 -0.90
N ASP A 177 -13.23 -8.80 -2.02
CA ASP A 177 -13.22 -10.24 -2.30
C ASP A 177 -11.79 -10.78 -2.39
N LEU A 178 -10.88 -10.03 -3.02
CA LEU A 178 -9.44 -10.36 -3.07
C LEU A 178 -8.84 -10.41 -1.67
N LEU A 179 -9.04 -9.37 -0.86
CA LEU A 179 -8.49 -9.31 0.50
C LEU A 179 -9.00 -10.46 1.37
N ILE A 180 -10.29 -10.81 1.26
CA ILE A 180 -10.90 -11.93 1.99
C ILE A 180 -10.35 -13.28 1.51
N ALA A 181 -10.23 -13.47 0.19
CA ALA A 181 -9.77 -14.73 -0.41
C ALA A 181 -8.30 -15.08 -0.07
N TYR A 182 -7.50 -14.10 0.32
CA TYR A 182 -6.09 -14.31 0.71
C TYR A 182 -5.87 -14.33 2.23
N THR A 183 -6.94 -14.34 3.03
CA THR A 183 -6.83 -14.57 4.48
C THR A 183 -6.38 -16.01 4.77
N GLN A 184 -5.53 -16.21 5.79
CA GLN A 184 -4.93 -17.52 6.09
C GLN A 184 -5.94 -18.68 6.29
N LEU A 185 -7.14 -18.37 6.76
CA LEU A 185 -8.17 -19.37 7.04
C LEU A 185 -8.95 -19.80 5.79
N SER A 186 -8.88 -19.02 4.71
CA SER A 186 -9.65 -19.26 3.50
C SER A 186 -9.13 -20.50 2.72
N PRO A 187 -10.03 -21.22 2.02
CA PRO A 187 -9.61 -22.31 1.13
C PRO A 187 -8.70 -21.83 -0.01
N ALA A 188 -8.99 -20.64 -0.57
CA ALA A 188 -8.22 -20.07 -1.67
C ALA A 188 -6.77 -19.82 -1.27
N TYR A 189 -6.53 -19.21 -0.11
CA TYR A 189 -5.18 -19.04 0.43
C TYR A 189 -4.46 -20.38 0.63
N LYS A 190 -5.13 -21.41 1.16
CA LYS A 190 -4.51 -22.72 1.39
C LYS A 190 -4.08 -23.39 0.09
N MET A 191 -4.91 -23.29 -0.95
CA MET A 191 -4.58 -23.77 -2.29
C MET A 191 -3.40 -22.98 -2.87
N TRP A 192 -3.49 -21.65 -2.88
CA TRP A 192 -2.42 -20.78 -3.35
C TRP A 192 -1.08 -21.06 -2.64
N LYS A 193 -1.09 -21.22 -1.31
CA LYS A 193 0.12 -21.55 -0.54
C LYS A 193 0.70 -22.90 -0.94
N SER A 194 -0.14 -23.90 -1.20
CA SER A 194 0.30 -25.22 -1.68
C SER A 194 1.00 -25.12 -3.05
N ASP A 195 0.46 -24.29 -3.94
CA ASP A 195 1.05 -24.04 -5.25
C ASP A 195 2.40 -23.33 -5.12
N MET A 196 2.50 -22.31 -4.25
CA MET A 196 3.76 -21.62 -3.96
C MET A 196 4.81 -22.55 -3.33
N VAL A 197 4.43 -23.44 -2.42
CA VAL A 197 5.35 -24.46 -1.88
C VAL A 197 5.86 -25.38 -2.98
N SER A 198 5.00 -25.78 -3.90
CA SER A 198 5.39 -26.63 -5.04
C SER A 198 6.36 -25.90 -5.96
N ARG A 199 6.08 -24.62 -6.25
CA ARG A 199 6.95 -23.77 -7.07
C ARG A 199 8.32 -23.53 -6.45
N ALA A 200 8.38 -23.26 -5.14
CA ALA A 200 9.64 -23.09 -4.41
C ALA A 200 10.52 -24.35 -4.52
N LYS A 201 9.91 -25.54 -4.40
CA LYS A 201 10.62 -26.82 -4.57
C LYS A 201 11.17 -27.00 -5.99
N GLU A 202 10.40 -26.63 -7.02
CA GLU A 202 10.86 -26.68 -8.42
C GLU A 202 12.07 -25.77 -8.66
N LEU A 203 12.09 -24.59 -8.02
CA LEU A 203 13.16 -23.62 -8.13
C LEU A 203 14.33 -23.87 -7.16
N GLY A 204 14.21 -24.85 -6.27
CA GLY A 204 15.23 -25.18 -5.28
C GLY A 204 15.46 -24.09 -4.23
N CYS A 205 14.45 -23.27 -3.95
CA CYS A 205 14.52 -22.18 -2.97
C CYS A 205 13.49 -22.37 -1.85
N ASN A 206 13.60 -21.55 -0.81
CA ASN A 206 12.55 -21.45 0.20
C ASN A 206 11.36 -20.63 -0.33
N ILE A 207 10.18 -20.83 0.24
CA ILE A 207 8.96 -20.12 -0.20
C ILE A 207 9.07 -18.61 0.01
N GLU A 208 9.82 -18.17 1.02
CA GLU A 208 10.06 -16.76 1.35
C GLU A 208 11.00 -16.08 0.35
N GLU A 209 11.75 -16.87 -0.43
CA GLU A 209 12.67 -16.39 -1.47
C GLU A 209 11.98 -16.28 -2.84
N LEU A 210 10.73 -16.77 -2.95
CA LEU A 210 9.95 -16.58 -4.16
C LEU A 210 9.67 -15.10 -4.38
N ASN A 211 9.80 -14.70 -5.64
CA ASN A 211 9.28 -13.44 -6.14
C ASN A 211 8.51 -13.70 -7.43
N PHE A 212 7.55 -12.82 -7.70
CA PHE A 212 6.87 -12.82 -8.98
C PHE A 212 7.66 -11.96 -9.97
N ASP A 213 8.34 -12.61 -10.91
CA ASP A 213 9.14 -11.92 -11.93
C ASP A 213 8.25 -11.23 -12.99
N ASP A 214 7.05 -11.78 -13.24
CA ASP A 214 6.12 -11.30 -14.27
C ASP A 214 4.99 -10.46 -13.65
N TYR A 215 5.32 -9.24 -13.22
CA TYR A 215 4.31 -8.29 -12.76
C TYR A 215 3.57 -7.65 -13.95
N PRO A 216 2.22 -7.66 -13.98
CA PRO A 216 1.48 -6.98 -15.02
C PRO A 216 1.79 -5.48 -15.06
N GLU A 217 1.87 -4.89 -16.26
CA GLU A 217 2.05 -3.45 -16.42
C GLU A 217 0.90 -2.68 -15.75
N ILE A 218 1.24 -1.71 -14.91
CA ILE A 218 0.24 -0.91 -14.19
C ILE A 218 -0.26 0.21 -15.09
N VAL A 219 -1.51 0.09 -15.51
CA VAL A 219 -2.23 1.15 -16.20
C VAL A 219 -2.91 2.05 -15.16
N TRP A 220 -2.29 3.20 -14.88
CA TRP A 220 -2.70 4.18 -13.86
C TRP A 220 -3.96 4.95 -14.22
#